data_AF-A0A8H7S122-F1
#
_entry.id   AF-A0A8H7S122-F1
#
_cell.length_a   1.000
_cell.length_b   1.000
_cell.length_c   1.000
_cell.angle_alpha   90.00
_cell.angle_beta   90.00
_cell.angle_gamma   90.00
#
_symmetry.space_group_name_H-M   'P 1'
#
loop_
_entity.id
_entity.type
_entity.pdbx_description
1 polymer ?
#
loop_
_entity_poly.entity_id
_entity_poly.type
_entity_poly.pdbx_seq_one_letter_code
_entity_poly.pdbx_strand_id
1 'polypeptide(L)'
;MVDGGSPATPILDWFNVFTASIFVFFTAWISHSIGLRLGFPLIISSIRCVLQLTLMGFVLDDVLHVNNIKPVMLITVTLVLLGSYETVYHRTRRTLKGLFPIIFLVLLISNGVVCYLGVTLALNESPFWRPVTFIPVMGMLLGNSMGSIAMATGVCVDSITIHAPVIETRLSYGASRYEAVKTLAVQAIRVSMLPALTQLSVMGMINIPGMMTGQILAGMRVQEAVIYQEVIMFMVSASCGFGVLLTVCACMVLLVDSHHAIRKDRIIEAHPEFIRIICRQIYFGIQWLIRSCSQTTRRHHE
;
A
#
# COMPACT_ATOMS: atom_id res chain seq x y z
N MET A 1 -13.26 23.35 39.84
CA MET A 1 -12.06 22.51 39.99
C MET A 1 -12.49 21.10 39.64
N VAL A 2 -12.32 20.73 38.37
CA VAL A 2 -12.46 19.34 37.92
C VAL A 2 -11.03 18.85 37.85
N ASP A 3 -10.65 17.94 38.73
CA ASP A 3 -9.31 17.38 38.77
C ASP A 3 -9.02 16.70 37.43
N GLY A 4 -8.15 17.34 36.65
CA GLY A 4 -7.64 16.85 35.38
C GLY A 4 -6.68 15.68 35.60
N GLY A 5 -7.22 14.54 36.02
CA GLY A 5 -6.53 13.27 35.89
C GLY A 5 -6.44 12.95 34.40
N SER A 6 -5.28 13.16 33.78
CA SER A 6 -5.00 12.54 32.48
C SER A 6 -5.33 11.05 32.60
N PRO A 7 -6.18 10.47 31.73
CA PRO A 7 -6.44 9.03 31.78
C PRO A 7 -5.07 8.34 31.68
N ALA A 8 -4.76 7.49 32.66
CA ALA A 8 -3.52 6.75 32.71
C ALA A 8 -3.38 5.98 31.39
N THR A 9 -2.53 6.47 30.50
CA THR A 9 -2.26 5.79 29.25
C THR A 9 -1.57 4.48 29.62
N PRO A 10 -2.06 3.33 29.13
CA PRO A 10 -1.45 2.05 29.46
C PRO A 10 0.00 2.08 29.00
N ILE A 11 0.94 1.82 29.93
CA ILE A 11 2.35 1.73 29.59
C ILE A 11 2.53 0.46 28.76
N LEU A 12 2.75 0.65 27.46
CA LEU A 12 2.91 -0.44 26.51
C LEU A 12 4.38 -0.85 26.45
N ASP A 13 4.66 -2.11 26.81
CA ASP A 13 5.99 -2.72 26.69
C ASP A 13 6.00 -3.83 25.61
N TRP A 14 7.18 -4.30 25.23
CA TRP A 14 7.39 -5.41 24.30
C TRP A 14 6.65 -6.69 24.69
N PHE A 15 6.38 -6.88 25.99
CA PHE A 15 5.55 -7.96 26.49
C PHE A 15 4.11 -7.95 25.92
N ASN A 16 3.53 -6.77 25.71
CA ASN A 16 2.18 -6.64 25.14
C ASN A 16 2.16 -7.03 23.65
N VAL A 17 3.23 -6.70 22.91
CA VAL A 17 3.40 -7.10 21.52
C VAL A 17 3.54 -8.62 21.41
N PHE A 18 4.31 -9.23 22.31
CA PHE A 18 4.43 -10.69 22.38
C PHE A 18 3.08 -11.36 22.69
N THR A 19 2.36 -10.84 23.69
CA THR A 19 1.05 -11.36 24.07
C THR A 19 0.04 -11.26 22.93
N ALA A 20 0.01 -10.14 22.20
CA ALA A 20 -0.85 -9.98 21.03
C ALA A 20 -0.46 -10.94 19.87
N SER A 21 0.83 -11.24 19.73
CA SER A 21 1.32 -12.16 18.70
C SER A 21 0.82 -13.59 18.90
N ILE A 22 0.46 -14.00 20.12
CA ILE A 22 -0.12 -15.33 20.41
C ILE A 22 -1.41 -15.56 19.60
N PHE A 23 -2.23 -14.54 19.39
CA PHE A 23 -3.45 -14.66 18.58
C PHE A 23 -3.14 -15.05 17.13
N VAL A 24 -2.06 -14.52 16.55
CA VAL A 24 -1.60 -14.89 15.21
C VAL A 24 -1.17 -16.35 15.18
N PHE A 25 -0.40 -16.81 16.18
CA PHE A 25 0.02 -18.21 16.27
C PHE A 25 -1.17 -19.16 16.41
N PHE A 26 -2.19 -18.76 17.17
CA PHE A 26 -3.43 -19.53 17.28
C PHE A 26 -4.15 -19.65 15.93
N THR A 27 -4.27 -18.56 15.17
CA THR A 27 -4.84 -18.61 13.81
C THR A 27 -3.99 -19.46 12.85
N ALA A 28 -2.66 -19.38 12.95
CA ALA A 28 -1.76 -20.21 12.16
C ALA A 28 -1.94 -21.70 12.48
N TRP A 29 -2.13 -22.05 13.75
CA TRP A 29 -2.40 -23.41 14.20
C TRP A 29 -3.72 -23.93 13.66
N ILE A 30 -4.81 -23.15 13.76
CA ILE A 30 -6.12 -23.52 13.17
C ILE A 30 -5.99 -23.72 11.66
N SER A 31 -5.28 -22.81 10.97
CA SER A 31 -5.06 -22.92 9.53
C SER A 31 -4.32 -24.22 9.14
N HIS A 32 -3.38 -24.66 9.98
CA HIS A 32 -2.70 -25.93 9.80
C HIS A 32 -3.65 -27.11 9.99
N SER A 33 -4.46 -27.09 11.06
CA SER A 33 -5.43 -28.15 11.38
C SER A 33 -6.50 -28.33 10.30
N ILE A 34 -6.90 -27.27 9.61
CA ILE A 34 -7.90 -27.30 8.52
C ILE A 34 -7.23 -27.47 7.13
N GLY A 35 -5.90 -27.51 7.04
CA GLY A 35 -5.19 -27.74 5.79
C GLY A 35 -5.17 -26.55 4.80
N LEU A 36 -5.45 -25.33 5.27
CA LEU A 36 -5.51 -24.11 4.45
C LEU A 36 -4.14 -23.66 3.89
N ARG A 37 -3.04 -24.25 4.37
CA ARG A 37 -1.64 -23.92 4.01
C ARG A 37 -1.26 -22.43 4.19
N LEU A 38 -2.02 -21.68 5.00
CA LEU A 38 -1.78 -20.25 5.28
C LEU A 38 -0.93 -20.00 6.53
N GLY A 39 -0.66 -21.02 7.35
CA GLY A 39 0.09 -20.88 8.61
C GLY A 39 1.48 -20.25 8.44
N PHE A 40 2.33 -20.81 7.56
CA PHE A 40 3.67 -20.26 7.31
C PHE A 40 3.64 -18.84 6.72
N PRO A 41 2.83 -18.54 5.68
CA PRO A 41 2.66 -17.17 5.19
C PRO A 41 2.22 -16.16 6.25
N LEU A 42 1.32 -16.55 7.16
CA LEU A 42 0.83 -15.70 8.24
C LEU A 42 1.97 -15.34 9.21
N ILE A 43 2.69 -16.35 9.72
CA ILE A 43 3.81 -16.17 10.66
C ILE A 43 4.90 -15.29 10.05
N ILE A 44 5.30 -15.56 8.81
CA ILE A 44 6.33 -14.78 8.13
C ILE A 44 5.87 -13.33 7.95
N SER A 45 4.61 -13.11 7.57
CA SER A 45 4.05 -11.77 7.42
C SER A 45 4.01 -11.01 8.74
N SER A 46 3.71 -11.68 9.85
CA SER A 46 3.69 -11.07 11.19
C SER A 46 5.09 -10.71 11.68
N ILE A 47 6.09 -11.59 11.50
CA ILE A 47 7.49 -11.26 11.80
C ILE A 47 7.95 -10.07 10.97
N ARG A 48 7.64 -10.07 9.66
CA ARG A 48 7.93 -8.95 8.75
C ARG A 48 7.27 -7.66 9.24
N CYS A 49 6.02 -7.71 9.70
CA CYS A 49 5.30 -6.56 10.24
C CYS A 49 6.01 -5.95 11.46
N VAL A 50 6.39 -6.76 12.44
CA VAL A 50 7.09 -6.29 13.66
C VAL A 50 8.42 -5.63 13.29
N LEU A 51 9.22 -6.29 12.44
CA LEU A 51 10.51 -5.75 12.01
C LEU A 51 10.35 -4.46 11.21
N GLN A 52 9.41 -4.40 10.27
CA GLN A 52 9.18 -3.22 9.42
C GLN A 52 8.65 -2.02 10.21
N LEU A 53 7.69 -2.23 11.13
CA LEU A 53 7.16 -1.15 11.97
C LEU A 53 8.23 -0.60 12.92
N THR A 54 9.03 -1.49 13.52
CA THR A 54 10.13 -1.08 14.41
C THR A 54 11.18 -0.27 13.64
N LEU A 55 11.60 -0.76 12.46
CA LEU A 55 12.54 -0.07 11.58
C LEU A 55 12.00 1.31 11.15
N MET A 56 10.73 1.36 10.74
CA MET A 56 10.07 2.59 10.31
C MET A 56 10.02 3.62 11.44
N GLY A 57 9.79 3.19 12.69
CA GLY A 57 9.83 4.08 13.86
C GLY A 57 11.17 4.80 14.03
N PHE A 58 12.28 4.07 13.91
CA PHE A 58 13.62 4.67 13.96
C PHE A 58 13.91 5.60 12.79
N VAL A 59 13.56 5.18 11.57
CA VAL A 59 13.77 6.01 10.37
C VAL A 59 12.97 7.30 10.43
N LEU A 60 11.72 7.25 10.91
CA LEU A 60 10.90 8.45 11.05
C LEU A 60 11.48 9.41 12.08
N ASP A 61 11.97 8.93 13.22
CA ASP A 61 12.54 9.82 14.24
C ASP A 61 13.65 10.70 13.65
N ASP A 62 14.62 10.10 12.96
CA ASP A 62 15.72 10.85 12.32
C ASP A 62 15.21 11.84 11.26
N VAL A 63 14.20 11.46 10.48
CA VAL A 63 13.73 12.26 9.33
C VAL A 63 12.81 13.40 9.75
N LEU A 64 12.05 13.22 10.82
CA LEU A 64 11.18 14.25 11.37
C LEU A 64 12.00 15.40 11.99
N HIS A 65 13.20 15.11 12.51
CA HIS A 65 14.11 16.13 13.08
C HIS A 65 14.85 16.94 12.01
N VAL A 66 15.15 16.33 10.86
CA VAL A 66 15.86 16.99 9.77
C VAL A 66 14.84 17.77 8.94
N ASN A 67 14.59 19.04 9.30
CA ASN A 67 13.68 19.97 8.62
C ASN A 67 14.15 20.38 7.20
N ASN A 68 14.45 19.41 6.35
CA ASN A 68 14.91 19.56 4.97
C ASN A 68 14.02 18.76 4.01
N ILE A 69 13.76 19.32 2.83
CA ILE A 69 12.94 18.67 1.79
C ILE A 69 13.59 17.40 1.21
N LYS A 70 14.93 17.37 1.14
CA LYS A 70 15.69 16.28 0.51
C LYS A 70 15.43 14.89 1.15
N PRO A 71 15.55 14.69 2.47
CA PRO A 71 15.25 13.40 3.10
C PRO A 71 13.78 12.99 2.96
N VAL A 72 12.84 13.95 3.01
CA VAL A 72 11.41 13.69 2.81
C VAL A 72 11.17 13.11 1.42
N MET A 73 11.68 13.77 0.38
CA MET A 73 11.53 13.29 -1.00
C MET A 73 12.24 11.94 -1.22
N LEU A 74 13.40 11.73 -0.61
CA LEU A 74 14.13 10.46 -0.69
C LEU A 74 13.30 9.30 -0.11
N ILE A 75 12.69 9.50 1.06
CA ILE A 75 11.81 8.50 1.67
C ILE A 75 10.57 8.28 0.83
N THR A 76 9.95 9.33 0.32
CA THR A 76 8.78 9.20 -0.56
C THR A 76 9.10 8.35 -1.78
N VAL A 77 10.20 8.62 -2.48
CA VAL A 77 10.62 7.80 -3.62
C VAL A 77 10.90 6.36 -3.20
N THR A 78 11.54 6.17 -2.04
CA THR A 78 11.81 4.83 -1.48
C THR A 78 10.53 4.06 -1.17
N LEU A 79 9.53 4.72 -0.57
CA LEU A 79 8.21 4.13 -0.28
C LEU A 79 7.47 3.75 -1.57
N VAL A 80 7.52 4.60 -2.61
CA VAL A 80 6.92 4.30 -3.91
C VAL A 80 7.63 3.13 -4.59
N LEU A 81 8.96 3.06 -4.52
CA LEU A 81 9.76 1.94 -5.05
C LEU A 81 9.45 0.62 -4.34
N LEU A 82 9.40 0.64 -3.00
CA LEU A 82 9.06 -0.54 -2.21
C LEU A 82 7.61 -0.96 -2.47
N GLY A 83 6.71 0.00 -2.59
CA GLY A 83 5.30 -0.21 -2.89
C GLY A 83 5.11 -0.84 -4.27
N SER A 84 5.75 -0.31 -5.31
CA SER A 84 5.66 -0.88 -6.66
C SER A 84 6.23 -2.30 -6.72
N TYR A 85 7.31 -2.56 -5.97
CA TYR A 85 7.89 -3.90 -5.85
C TYR A 85 6.91 -4.87 -5.19
N GLU A 86 6.34 -4.53 -4.04
CA GLU A 86 5.38 -5.39 -3.34
C GLU A 86 4.11 -5.62 -4.17
N THR A 87 3.60 -4.59 -4.86
CA THR A 87 2.44 -4.72 -5.74
C THR A 87 2.69 -5.72 -6.87
N VAL A 88 3.82 -5.60 -7.57
CA VAL A 88 4.10 -6.42 -8.76
C VAL A 88 4.50 -7.84 -8.37
N TYR A 89 5.35 -8.02 -7.37
CA TYR A 89 5.94 -9.33 -7.08
C TYR A 89 5.21 -10.10 -5.98
N HIS A 90 4.45 -9.45 -5.10
CA HIS A 90 3.80 -10.09 -3.96
C HIS A 90 2.28 -10.16 -4.10
N ARG A 91 1.64 -9.06 -4.55
CA ARG A 91 0.17 -8.98 -4.55
C ARG A 91 -0.49 -9.45 -5.85
N THR A 92 0.24 -9.56 -6.95
CA THR A 92 -0.32 -9.97 -8.23
C THR A 92 0.11 -11.39 -8.61
N ARG A 93 -0.86 -12.30 -8.75
CA ARG A 93 -0.62 -13.72 -9.09
C ARG A 93 -0.09 -13.91 -10.51
N ARG A 94 -0.52 -13.08 -11.45
CA ARG A 94 -0.10 -13.08 -12.86
C ARG A 94 0.33 -11.69 -13.29
N THR A 95 1.57 -11.56 -13.74
CA THR A 95 2.18 -10.26 -14.05
C THR A 95 2.56 -10.18 -15.53
N LEU A 96 2.89 -8.98 -15.99
CA LEU A 96 3.38 -8.76 -17.35
C LEU A 96 4.89 -8.48 -17.31
N LYS A 97 5.63 -8.96 -18.31
CA LYS A 97 7.03 -8.55 -18.52
C LYS A 97 7.10 -7.03 -18.65
N GLY A 98 7.90 -6.38 -17.79
CA GLY A 98 8.07 -4.92 -17.79
C GLY A 98 6.96 -4.14 -17.07
N LEU A 99 6.12 -4.80 -16.27
CA LEU A 99 5.06 -4.13 -15.50
C LEU A 99 5.59 -3.27 -14.34
N PHE A 100 6.77 -3.61 -13.79
CA PHE A 100 7.37 -2.88 -12.68
C PHE A 100 7.53 -1.36 -12.90
N PRO A 101 8.22 -0.88 -13.96
CA PRO A 101 8.38 0.56 -14.18
C PRO A 101 7.04 1.27 -14.42
N ILE A 102 6.05 0.55 -14.95
CA ILE A 102 4.73 1.09 -15.23
C ILE A 102 3.95 1.28 -13.93
N ILE A 103 3.91 0.26 -13.06
CA ILE A 103 3.27 0.38 -11.75
C ILE A 103 3.99 1.40 -10.87
N PHE A 104 5.31 1.49 -10.96
CA PHE A 104 6.06 2.56 -10.30
C PHE A 104 5.59 3.93 -10.75
N LEU A 105 5.48 4.18 -12.06
CA LEU A 105 5.00 5.45 -12.59
C LEU A 105 3.54 5.71 -12.22
N VAL A 106 2.68 4.68 -12.26
CA VAL A 106 1.28 4.78 -11.85
C VAL A 106 1.17 5.19 -10.38
N LEU A 107 1.87 4.51 -9.47
CA LEU A 107 1.85 4.84 -8.04
C LEU A 107 2.42 6.23 -7.78
N LEU A 108 3.51 6.60 -8.47
CA LEU A 108 4.14 7.91 -8.33
C LEU A 108 3.19 9.04 -8.78
N ILE A 109 2.59 8.90 -9.96
CA ILE A 109 1.66 9.91 -10.49
C ILE A 109 0.39 9.94 -9.65
N SER A 110 -0.23 8.79 -9.38
CA SER A 110 -1.53 8.77 -8.71
C SER A 110 -1.45 9.27 -7.27
N ASN A 111 -0.52 8.75 -6.49
CA ASN A 111 -0.35 9.14 -5.10
C ASN A 111 0.35 10.49 -4.98
N GLY A 112 1.33 10.80 -5.84
CA GLY A 112 2.05 12.07 -5.79
C GLY A 112 1.15 13.25 -6.10
N VAL A 113 0.32 13.17 -7.15
CA VAL A 113 -0.63 14.24 -7.50
C VAL A 113 -1.67 14.43 -6.40
N VAL A 114 -2.30 13.35 -5.93
CA VAL A 114 -3.34 13.45 -4.90
C VAL A 114 -2.77 13.89 -3.56
N CYS A 115 -1.58 13.43 -3.17
CA CYS A 115 -0.91 13.85 -1.95
C CYS A 115 -0.52 15.32 -2.01
N TYR A 116 0.11 15.77 -3.11
CA TYR A 116 0.46 17.17 -3.29
C TYR A 116 -0.76 18.09 -3.23
N LEU A 117 -1.80 17.80 -4.01
CA LEU A 117 -3.03 18.61 -4.03
C LEU A 117 -3.79 18.53 -2.70
N GLY A 118 -3.87 17.35 -2.08
CA GLY A 118 -4.57 17.18 -0.82
C GLY A 118 -3.88 17.89 0.34
N VAL A 119 -2.55 17.80 0.44
CA VAL A 119 -1.80 18.48 1.50
C VAL A 119 -1.83 20.00 1.31
N THR A 120 -1.63 20.50 0.08
CA THR A 120 -1.60 21.94 -0.19
C THR A 120 -2.99 22.59 -0.15
N LEU A 121 -4.00 21.99 -0.79
CA LEU A 121 -5.32 22.61 -0.96
C LEU A 121 -6.30 22.18 0.12
N ALA A 122 -6.35 20.89 0.47
CA ALA A 122 -7.37 20.38 1.39
C ALA A 122 -6.95 20.52 2.86
N LEU A 123 -5.71 20.16 3.19
CA LEU A 123 -5.16 20.32 4.54
C LEU A 123 -4.62 21.74 4.79
N ASN A 124 -4.47 22.56 3.75
CA ASN A 124 -3.93 23.91 3.82
C ASN A 124 -2.57 23.99 4.54
N GLU A 125 -1.74 22.98 4.35
CA GLU A 125 -0.46 22.84 5.03
C GLU A 125 0.66 23.50 4.23
N SER A 126 1.34 24.46 4.86
CA SER A 126 2.48 25.16 4.27
C SER A 126 3.71 25.09 5.20
N PRO A 127 4.86 24.58 4.73
CA PRO A 127 5.10 23.99 3.41
C PRO A 127 4.50 22.59 3.24
N PHE A 128 4.20 22.18 2.01
CA PHE A 128 3.58 20.87 1.74
C PHE A 128 4.45 19.68 2.16
N TRP A 129 5.75 19.86 2.29
CA TRP A 129 6.71 18.81 2.66
C TRP A 129 6.92 18.67 4.17
N ARG A 130 6.02 19.22 5.01
CA ARG A 130 6.09 19.03 6.47
C ARG A 130 6.16 17.53 6.78
N PRO A 131 7.28 17.01 7.33
CA PRO A 131 7.53 15.56 7.41
C PRO A 131 6.45 14.81 8.20
N VAL A 132 5.99 15.41 9.30
CA VAL A 132 4.95 14.86 10.21
C VAL A 132 3.60 14.65 9.53
N THR A 133 3.29 15.43 8.50
CA THR A 133 2.01 15.34 7.78
C THR A 133 2.19 14.57 6.47
N PHE A 134 3.20 14.94 5.68
CA PHE A 134 3.38 14.43 4.33
C PHE A 134 3.71 12.93 4.29
N ILE A 135 4.62 12.46 5.14
CA ILE A 135 5.08 11.06 5.12
C ILE A 135 3.94 10.10 5.50
N PRO A 136 3.20 10.32 6.61
CA PRO A 136 2.06 9.45 6.95
C PRO A 136 0.95 9.47 5.90
N VAL A 137 0.60 10.65 5.37
CA VAL A 137 -0.42 10.79 4.33
C VAL A 137 -0.02 10.01 3.07
N MET A 138 1.21 10.21 2.59
CA MET A 138 1.73 9.45 1.45
C MET A 138 1.74 7.94 1.71
N GLY A 139 2.16 7.52 2.90
CA GLY A 139 2.16 6.12 3.32
C GLY A 139 0.76 5.49 3.32
N MET A 140 -0.25 6.21 3.81
CA MET A 140 -1.65 5.75 3.79
C MET A 140 -2.20 5.67 2.37
N LEU A 141 -1.92 6.67 1.52
CA LEU A 141 -2.34 6.69 0.12
C LEU A 141 -1.74 5.51 -0.64
N LEU A 142 -0.44 5.26 -0.48
CA LEU A 142 0.25 4.11 -1.08
C LEU A 142 -0.32 2.78 -0.55
N GLY A 143 -0.42 2.61 0.76
CA GLY A 143 -0.85 1.35 1.37
C GLY A 143 -2.25 0.92 0.91
N ASN A 144 -3.18 1.87 0.76
CA ASN A 144 -4.52 1.59 0.25
C ASN A 144 -4.56 1.39 -1.27
N SER A 145 -3.91 2.27 -2.05
CA SER A 145 -3.92 2.21 -3.51
C SER A 145 -3.20 0.98 -4.07
N MET A 146 -2.13 0.52 -3.41
CA MET A 146 -1.38 -0.69 -3.79
C MET A 146 -2.28 -1.93 -3.88
N GLY A 147 -3.25 -2.08 -2.98
CA GLY A 147 -4.22 -3.17 -3.02
C GLY A 147 -5.13 -3.09 -4.24
N SER A 148 -5.77 -1.93 -4.45
CA SER A 148 -6.64 -1.69 -5.61
C SER A 148 -5.92 -1.85 -6.95
N ILE A 149 -4.68 -1.37 -7.06
CA ILE A 149 -3.85 -1.50 -8.28
C ILE A 149 -3.46 -2.97 -8.53
N ALA A 150 -3.09 -3.72 -7.49
CA ALA A 150 -2.76 -5.14 -7.63
C ALA A 150 -3.97 -5.95 -8.13
N MET A 151 -5.17 -5.67 -7.58
CA MET A 151 -6.42 -6.29 -8.04
C MET A 151 -6.76 -5.88 -9.46
N ALA A 152 -6.62 -4.59 -9.82
CA ALA A 152 -6.86 -4.10 -11.17
C ALA A 152 -5.98 -4.79 -12.20
N THR A 153 -4.70 -4.96 -11.87
CA THR A 153 -3.74 -5.70 -12.69
C THR A 153 -4.20 -7.16 -12.86
N GLY A 154 -4.49 -7.85 -11.76
CA GLY A 154 -4.88 -9.26 -11.80
C GLY A 154 -6.16 -9.50 -12.60
N VAL A 155 -7.22 -8.74 -12.30
CA VAL A 155 -8.50 -8.82 -13.01
C VAL A 155 -8.32 -8.48 -14.49
N CYS A 156 -7.55 -7.45 -14.84
CA CYS A 156 -7.33 -7.08 -16.23
C CYS A 156 -6.60 -8.19 -17.02
N VAL A 157 -5.52 -8.73 -16.46
CA VAL A 157 -4.75 -9.83 -17.08
C VAL A 157 -5.63 -11.07 -17.24
N ASP A 158 -6.35 -11.47 -16.19
CA ASP A 158 -7.22 -12.65 -16.23
C ASP A 158 -8.39 -12.47 -17.20
N SER A 159 -9.06 -11.32 -17.18
CA SER A 159 -10.17 -11.03 -18.09
C SER A 159 -9.73 -11.04 -19.56
N ILE A 160 -8.57 -10.45 -19.90
CA ILE A 160 -8.06 -10.47 -21.28
C ILE A 160 -7.65 -11.89 -21.69
N THR A 161 -7.06 -12.66 -20.78
CA THR A 161 -6.65 -14.04 -21.06
C THR A 161 -7.85 -14.94 -21.33
N ILE A 162 -8.89 -14.84 -20.51
CA ILE A 162 -10.13 -15.64 -20.62
C ILE A 162 -10.91 -15.26 -21.88
N HIS A 163 -11.05 -13.96 -22.15
CA HIS A 163 -11.86 -13.46 -23.27
C HIS A 163 -11.06 -13.23 -24.56
N ALA A 164 -9.83 -13.76 -24.66
CA ALA A 164 -8.96 -13.58 -25.81
C ALA A 164 -9.62 -13.91 -27.16
N PRO A 165 -10.34 -15.04 -27.34
CA PRO A 165 -10.98 -15.35 -28.61
C PRO A 165 -12.03 -14.32 -29.03
N VAL A 166 -12.80 -13.79 -28.07
CA VAL A 166 -13.83 -12.78 -28.32
C VAL A 166 -13.22 -11.45 -28.72
N ILE A 167 -12.13 -11.06 -28.07
CA ILE A 167 -11.38 -9.84 -28.39
C ILE A 167 -10.77 -9.95 -29.80
N GLU A 168 -10.12 -11.06 -30.13
CA GLU A 168 -9.54 -11.33 -31.46
C GLU A 168 -10.62 -11.32 -32.56
N THR A 169 -11.81 -11.84 -32.27
CA THR A 169 -12.96 -11.79 -33.18
C THR A 169 -13.40 -10.35 -33.42
N ARG A 170 -13.58 -9.54 -32.36
CA ARG A 170 -13.97 -8.12 -32.48
C ARG A 170 -12.95 -7.32 -33.29
N LEU A 171 -11.67 -7.54 -33.04
CA LEU A 171 -10.58 -6.89 -33.79
C LEU A 171 -10.62 -7.31 -35.27
N SER A 172 -10.94 -8.57 -35.57
CA SER A 172 -11.07 -9.07 -36.96
C SER A 172 -12.26 -8.44 -37.72
N TYR A 173 -13.32 -8.07 -37.00
CA TYR A 173 -14.45 -7.29 -37.55
C TYR A 173 -14.16 -5.78 -37.65
N GLY A 174 -12.92 -5.34 -37.38
CA GLY A 174 -12.51 -3.94 -37.51
C GLY A 174 -12.79 -3.06 -36.28
N ALA A 175 -13.15 -3.64 -35.13
CA ALA A 175 -13.30 -2.86 -33.91
C ALA A 175 -11.96 -2.27 -33.47
N SER A 176 -11.97 -1.03 -32.97
CA SER A 176 -10.79 -0.43 -32.36
C SER A 176 -10.39 -1.17 -31.08
N ARG A 177 -9.12 -1.03 -30.66
CA ARG A 177 -8.65 -1.64 -29.40
C ARG A 177 -9.51 -1.28 -28.22
N TYR A 178 -9.89 0.00 -28.14
CA TYR A 178 -10.72 0.51 -27.05
C TYR A 178 -12.09 -0.15 -27.06
N GLU A 179 -12.75 -0.24 -28.21
CA GLU A 179 -14.08 -0.89 -28.34
C GLU A 179 -14.03 -2.39 -28.02
N ALA A 180 -12.97 -3.08 -28.49
CA ALA A 180 -12.83 -4.51 -28.26
C ALA A 180 -12.79 -4.85 -26.76
N VAL A 181 -12.16 -3.97 -25.96
CA VAL A 181 -11.87 -4.23 -24.54
C VAL A 181 -12.63 -3.36 -23.54
N LYS A 182 -13.41 -2.38 -23.99
CA LYS A 182 -14.13 -1.41 -23.14
C LYS A 182 -14.92 -2.07 -22.02
N THR A 183 -15.69 -3.11 -22.33
CA THR A 183 -16.52 -3.82 -21.36
C THR A 183 -15.66 -4.47 -20.25
N LEU A 184 -14.52 -5.06 -20.65
CA LEU A 184 -13.58 -5.71 -19.73
C LEU A 184 -12.88 -4.68 -18.84
N ALA A 185 -12.49 -3.54 -19.40
CA ALA A 185 -11.89 -2.44 -18.65
C ALA A 185 -12.85 -1.88 -17.59
N VAL A 186 -14.12 -1.64 -17.95
CA VAL A 186 -15.15 -1.16 -17.02
C VAL A 186 -15.36 -2.15 -15.87
N GLN A 187 -15.41 -3.44 -16.18
CA GLN A 187 -15.54 -4.48 -15.17
C GLN A 187 -14.32 -4.51 -14.23
N ALA A 188 -13.10 -4.45 -14.78
CA ALA A 188 -11.87 -4.44 -13.99
C ALA A 188 -11.81 -3.23 -13.05
N ILE A 189 -12.19 -2.04 -13.53
CA ILE A 189 -12.25 -0.82 -12.71
C ILE A 189 -13.28 -1.00 -11.58
N ARG A 190 -14.49 -1.46 -11.89
CA ARG A 190 -15.56 -1.64 -10.90
C ARG A 190 -15.14 -2.59 -9.79
N VAL A 191 -14.62 -3.77 -10.15
CA VAL A 191 -14.21 -4.81 -9.18
C VAL A 191 -13.09 -4.30 -8.29
N SER A 192 -12.10 -3.60 -8.86
CA SER A 192 -10.91 -3.14 -8.13
C SER A 192 -11.17 -1.95 -7.20
N MET A 193 -12.26 -1.21 -7.47
CA MET A 193 -12.72 -0.10 -6.64
C MET A 193 -13.60 -0.55 -5.46
N LEU A 194 -14.11 -1.80 -5.47
CA LEU A 194 -14.99 -2.28 -4.40
C LEU A 194 -14.40 -2.07 -3.00
N PRO A 195 -13.11 -2.38 -2.72
CA PRO A 195 -12.58 -2.20 -1.37
C PRO A 195 -12.52 -0.75 -0.92
N ALA A 196 -12.24 0.19 -1.83
CA ALA A 196 -12.23 1.62 -1.51
C ALA A 196 -13.65 2.13 -1.22
N LEU A 197 -14.64 1.69 -2.00
CA LEU A 197 -16.05 2.03 -1.80
C LEU A 197 -16.59 1.45 -0.49
N THR A 198 -16.26 0.18 -0.19
CA THR A 198 -16.67 -0.46 1.07
C THR A 198 -16.02 0.22 2.28
N GLN A 199 -14.75 0.66 2.17
CA GLN A 199 -14.11 1.41 3.24
C GLN A 199 -14.85 2.73 3.52
N LEU A 200 -15.20 3.48 2.47
CA LEU A 200 -15.99 4.72 2.60
C LEU A 200 -17.38 4.47 3.19
N SER A 201 -18.08 3.43 2.76
CA SER A 201 -19.46 3.17 3.22
C SER A 201 -19.54 2.74 4.67
N VAL A 202 -18.47 2.14 5.22
CA VAL A 202 -18.45 1.59 6.59
C VAL A 202 -17.82 2.59 7.59
N MET A 203 -17.11 3.60 7.08
CA MET A 203 -16.40 4.59 7.87
C MET A 203 -17.34 5.38 8.78
N GLY A 204 -17.01 5.49 10.06
CA GLY A 204 -17.81 6.25 11.03
C GLY A 204 -19.07 5.53 11.54
N MET A 205 -19.59 4.52 10.84
CA MET A 205 -20.66 3.65 11.34
C MET A 205 -20.14 2.46 12.14
N ILE A 206 -19.13 1.76 11.62
CA ILE A 206 -18.56 0.57 12.26
C ILE A 206 -17.09 0.79 12.62
N ASN A 207 -16.33 1.39 11.70
CA ASN A 207 -14.89 1.57 11.87
C ASN A 207 -14.57 2.99 12.37
N ILE A 208 -14.00 3.07 13.57
CA ILE A 208 -13.29 4.28 14.03
C ILE A 208 -11.83 4.13 13.60
N PRO A 209 -11.30 5.04 12.77
CA PRO A 209 -9.93 4.93 12.25
C PRO A 209 -8.91 5.11 13.37
N GLY A 210 -7.87 4.30 13.36
CA GLY A 210 -6.80 4.34 14.36
C GLY A 210 -6.07 5.69 14.42
N MET A 211 -5.90 6.38 13.28
CA MET A 211 -5.30 7.73 13.27
C MET A 211 -6.18 8.74 14.01
N MET A 212 -7.49 8.73 13.77
CA MET A 212 -8.44 9.61 14.48
C MET A 212 -8.45 9.32 15.98
N THR A 213 -8.50 8.04 16.38
CA THR A 213 -8.39 7.67 17.80
C THR A 213 -7.06 8.14 18.38
N GLY A 214 -5.95 7.96 17.66
CA GLY A 214 -4.63 8.43 18.08
C GLY A 214 -4.57 9.95 18.27
N GLN A 215 -5.17 10.73 17.38
CA GLN A 215 -5.25 12.19 17.49
C GLN A 215 -6.10 12.62 18.69
N ILE A 216 -7.22 11.93 18.96
CA ILE A 216 -8.07 12.18 20.13
C ILE A 216 -7.30 11.87 21.42
N LEU A 217 -6.59 10.74 21.47
CA LEU A 217 -5.76 10.36 22.62
C LEU A 217 -4.57 11.32 22.84
N ALA A 218 -4.07 11.95 21.77
CA ALA A 218 -3.07 13.00 21.82
C ALA A 218 -3.61 14.37 22.24
N GLY A 219 -4.92 14.48 22.56
CA GLY A 219 -5.54 15.70 23.07
C GLY A 219 -6.09 16.65 22.00
N MET A 220 -6.12 16.25 20.72
CA MET A 220 -6.80 17.05 19.70
C MET A 220 -8.32 17.07 19.92
N ARG A 221 -8.96 18.17 19.54
CA ARG A 221 -10.43 18.28 19.59
C ARG A 221 -11.05 17.25 18.66
N VAL A 222 -12.03 16.49 19.16
CA VAL A 222 -12.69 15.42 18.39
C VAL A 222 -13.19 15.91 17.03
N GLN A 223 -13.78 17.11 16.98
CA GLN A 223 -14.28 17.71 15.74
C GLN A 223 -13.18 17.90 14.68
N GLU A 224 -11.98 18.31 15.10
CA GLU A 224 -10.85 18.53 14.20
C GLU A 224 -10.31 17.18 13.68
N ALA A 225 -10.23 16.17 14.54
CA ALA A 225 -9.82 14.83 14.16
C ALA A 225 -10.81 14.19 13.15
N VAL A 226 -12.11 14.43 13.30
CA VAL A 226 -13.14 13.97 12.34
C VAL A 226 -12.93 14.62 10.97
N ILE A 227 -12.85 15.95 10.91
CA ILE A 227 -12.68 16.68 9.64
C ILE A 227 -11.39 16.26 8.94
N TYR A 228 -10.30 16.13 9.69
CA TYR A 228 -9.02 15.67 9.15
C TYR A 228 -9.16 14.27 8.54
N GLN A 229 -9.82 13.36 9.25
CA GLN A 229 -10.02 12.00 8.78
C GLN A 229 -10.91 11.93 7.52
N GLU A 230 -11.97 12.75 7.43
CA GLU A 230 -12.82 12.84 6.23
C GLU A 230 -11.99 13.23 5.00
N VAL A 231 -11.14 14.25 5.13
CA VAL A 231 -10.22 14.69 4.07
C VAL A 231 -9.31 13.53 3.62
N ILE A 232 -8.69 12.82 4.58
CA ILE A 232 -7.82 11.67 4.26
C ILE A 232 -8.59 10.56 3.55
N MET A 233 -9.83 10.26 3.94
CA MET A 233 -10.63 9.22 3.29
C MET A 233 -10.96 9.58 1.84
N PHE A 234 -11.26 10.85 1.55
CA PHE A 234 -11.46 11.30 0.16
C PHE A 234 -10.16 11.26 -0.65
N MET A 235 -9.02 11.63 -0.05
CA MET A 235 -7.71 11.52 -0.70
C MET A 235 -7.36 10.05 -1.02
N VAL A 236 -7.58 9.13 -0.08
CA VAL A 236 -7.37 7.69 -0.31
C VAL A 236 -8.23 7.18 -1.45
N SER A 237 -9.53 7.51 -1.45
CA SER A 237 -10.45 7.10 -2.51
C SER A 237 -10.04 7.65 -3.87
N ALA A 238 -9.65 8.93 -3.95
CA ALA A 238 -9.17 9.56 -5.17
C ALA A 238 -7.87 8.90 -5.68
N SER A 239 -6.92 8.61 -4.79
CA SER A 239 -5.68 7.92 -5.16
C SER A 239 -5.92 6.49 -5.68
N CYS A 240 -6.80 5.73 -5.01
CA CYS A 240 -7.21 4.40 -5.46
C CYS A 240 -7.87 4.47 -6.84
N GLY A 241 -8.84 5.38 -7.03
CA GLY A 241 -9.53 5.57 -8.30
C GLY A 241 -8.59 5.93 -9.44
N PHE A 242 -7.73 6.92 -9.23
CA PHE A 242 -6.79 7.36 -10.24
C PHE A 242 -5.75 6.27 -10.56
N GLY A 243 -5.22 5.59 -9.54
CA GLY A 243 -4.30 4.47 -9.71
C GLY A 243 -4.91 3.30 -10.49
N VAL A 244 -6.16 2.91 -10.19
CA VAL A 244 -6.88 1.86 -10.91
C VAL A 244 -7.10 2.24 -12.37
N LEU A 245 -7.54 3.47 -12.65
CA LEU A 245 -7.74 3.96 -14.01
C LEU A 245 -6.45 3.91 -14.83
N LEU A 246 -5.35 4.46 -14.29
CA LEU A 246 -4.05 4.44 -14.97
C LEU A 246 -3.54 3.01 -15.18
N THR A 247 -3.71 2.13 -14.20
CA THR A 247 -3.30 0.72 -14.30
C THR A 247 -4.06 -0.01 -15.40
N VAL A 248 -5.39 0.14 -15.45
CA VAL A 248 -6.23 -0.51 -16.46
C VAL A 248 -5.87 0.03 -17.84
N CYS A 249 -5.76 1.35 -18.02
CA CYS A 249 -5.31 1.95 -19.27
C CYS A 249 -3.95 1.41 -19.72
N ALA A 250 -2.97 1.34 -18.80
CA ALA A 250 -1.64 0.80 -19.11
C ALA A 250 -1.70 -0.69 -19.49
N CYS A 251 -2.49 -1.49 -18.78
CA CYS A 251 -2.67 -2.91 -19.12
C CYS A 251 -3.28 -3.08 -20.53
N MET A 252 -4.26 -2.26 -20.91
CA MET A 252 -4.86 -2.34 -22.25
C MET A 252 -3.83 -2.07 -23.35
N VAL A 253 -2.98 -1.05 -23.17
CA VAL A 253 -1.95 -0.66 -24.14
C VAL A 253 -0.85 -1.73 -24.26
N LEU A 254 -0.49 -2.39 -23.16
CA LEU A 254 0.56 -3.42 -23.15
C LEU A 254 0.11 -4.75 -23.76
N LEU A 255 -1.14 -5.15 -23.49
CA LEU A 255 -1.67 -6.47 -23.88
C LEU A 255 -2.24 -6.50 -25.30
N VAL A 256 -2.74 -5.36 -25.81
CA VAL A 256 -3.33 -5.25 -27.14
C VAL A 256 -2.40 -4.45 -28.06
N ASP A 257 -1.69 -5.15 -28.95
CA ASP A 257 -0.64 -4.56 -29.78
C ASP A 257 -1.17 -3.71 -30.94
N SER A 258 -0.31 -2.80 -31.41
CA SER A 258 -0.07 -2.39 -32.81
C SER A 258 -1.01 -3.01 -33.85
N HIS A 259 -0.82 -4.32 -33.96
CA HIS A 259 -1.21 -5.19 -35.05
C HIS A 259 -2.44 -6.06 -34.73
N HIS A 260 -3.36 -5.60 -33.88
CA HIS A 260 -4.65 -6.28 -33.63
C HIS A 260 -4.50 -7.73 -33.12
N ALA A 261 -3.42 -8.03 -32.39
CA ALA A 261 -3.16 -9.33 -31.79
C ALA A 261 -2.89 -9.20 -30.28
N ILE A 262 -3.35 -10.20 -29.52
CA ILE A 262 -3.13 -10.27 -28.07
C ILE A 262 -1.75 -10.86 -27.80
N ARG A 263 -0.91 -10.10 -27.07
CA ARG A 263 0.44 -10.53 -26.69
C ARG A 263 0.43 -11.46 -25.48
N LYS A 264 0.04 -12.72 -25.72
CA LYS A 264 0.03 -13.80 -24.71
C LYS A 264 1.46 -14.14 -24.22
N ASP A 265 2.48 -13.81 -25.01
CA ASP A 265 3.91 -13.99 -24.75
C ASP A 265 4.46 -13.15 -23.57
N ARG A 266 3.72 -12.12 -23.14
CA ARG A 266 4.12 -11.23 -22.05
C ARG A 266 3.59 -11.63 -20.68
N ILE A 267 2.65 -12.59 -20.62
CA ILE A 267 2.04 -13.04 -19.37
C ILE A 267 3.02 -13.99 -18.68
N ILE A 268 3.55 -13.58 -17.53
CA ILE A 268 4.34 -14.44 -16.66
C ILE A 268 3.49 -14.77 -15.43
N GLU A 269 3.41 -16.04 -15.07
CA GLU A 269 3.03 -16.39 -13.71
C GLU A 269 4.08 -15.82 -12.76
N ALA A 270 3.65 -15.08 -11.75
CA ALA A 270 4.58 -14.62 -10.71
C ALA A 270 5.14 -15.88 -10.03
N HIS A 271 6.34 -16.31 -10.43
CA HIS A 271 7.00 -17.43 -9.79
C HIS A 271 7.27 -17.02 -8.34
N PRO A 272 6.94 -17.86 -7.35
CA PRO A 272 7.16 -17.53 -5.95
C PRO A 272 8.67 -17.58 -5.65
N GLU A 273 9.38 -16.49 -5.93
CA GLU A 273 10.67 -16.14 -5.29
C GLU A 273 10.47 -15.75 -3.81
N PHE A 274 9.44 -16.31 -3.18
CA PHE A 274 8.98 -16.05 -1.82
C PHE A 274 10.14 -16.20 -0.84
N ILE A 275 10.83 -17.33 -0.88
CA ILE A 275 11.90 -17.68 0.06
C ILE A 275 13.12 -16.78 -0.13
N ARG A 276 13.53 -16.49 -1.38
CA ARG A 276 14.73 -15.70 -1.67
C ARG A 276 14.58 -14.23 -1.27
N ILE A 277 13.39 -13.66 -1.48
CA ILE A 277 13.08 -12.28 -1.13
C ILE A 277 12.90 -12.12 0.38
N ILE A 278 12.28 -13.10 1.05
CA ILE A 278 12.16 -13.13 2.52
C ILE A 278 13.55 -13.20 3.16
N CYS A 279 14.42 -14.10 2.69
CA CYS A 279 15.80 -14.18 3.17
C CYS A 279 16.53 -12.84 2.98
N ARG A 280 16.29 -12.14 1.88
CA ARG A 280 16.91 -10.84 1.60
C ARG A 280 16.38 -9.72 2.49
N GLN A 281 15.06 -9.63 2.71
CA GLN A 281 14.48 -8.61 3.61
C GLN A 281 14.84 -8.85 5.07
N ILE A 282 14.80 -10.10 5.53
CA ILE A 282 15.24 -10.48 6.88
C ILE A 282 16.73 -10.19 7.04
N TYR A 283 17.55 -10.53 6.04
CA TYR A 283 18.99 -10.23 6.04
C TYR A 283 19.28 -8.73 6.13
N PHE A 284 18.59 -7.89 5.34
CA PHE A 284 18.75 -6.43 5.41
C PHE A 284 18.27 -5.85 6.75
N GLY A 285 17.13 -6.33 7.28
CA GLY A 285 16.62 -5.91 8.59
C GLY A 285 17.58 -6.28 9.73
N ILE A 286 18.13 -7.49 9.71
CA ILE A 286 19.12 -7.97 10.70
C ILE A 286 20.45 -7.20 10.56
N GLN A 287 20.96 -7.02 9.34
CA GLN A 287 22.19 -6.24 9.09
C GLN A 287 22.06 -4.81 9.60
N TRP A 288 20.89 -4.19 9.41
CA TRP A 288 20.64 -2.85 9.88
C TRP A 288 20.51 -2.80 11.41
N LEU A 289 19.79 -3.74 12.04
CA LEU A 289 19.72 -3.87 13.51
C LEU A 289 21.12 -4.00 14.13
N ILE A 290 22.00 -4.80 13.54
CA ILE A 290 23.39 -4.95 13.99
C ILE A 290 24.14 -3.62 13.88
N ARG A 291 23.96 -2.87 12.79
CA ARG A 291 24.59 -1.55 12.61
C ARG A 291 24.03 -0.48 13.55
N SER A 292 22.73 -0.43 13.78
CA SER A 292 22.10 0.51 14.69
C SER A 292 22.49 0.26 16.14
N CYS A 293 22.56 -1.01 16.56
CA CYS A 293 23.06 -1.38 17.90
C CYS A 293 24.51 -0.90 18.10
N SER A 294 25.35 -0.99 17.06
CA SER A 294 26.72 -0.46 17.10
C SER A 294 26.82 1.08 17.19
N GLN A 295 25.82 1.81 16.66
CA GLN A 295 25.78 3.28 16.75
C GLN A 295 25.26 3.75 18.11
N THR A 296 24.30 3.04 18.71
CA THR A 296 23.81 3.35 20.06
C THR A 296 24.90 3.17 21.12
N THR A 297 25.79 2.17 20.99
CA THR A 297 26.93 2.01 21.91
C THR A 297 27.94 3.15 21.82
N ARG A 298 28.09 3.80 20.65
CA ARG A 298 28.98 4.97 20.51
C ARG A 298 28.43 6.24 21.15
N ARG A 299 27.10 6.44 21.15
CA ARG A 299 26.47 7.62 21.78
C ARG A 299 26.50 7.62 23.31
N HIS A 300 26.81 6.50 23.96
CA HIS A 300 26.96 6.41 25.42
C HIS A 300 28.40 6.64 25.92
N HIS A 301 29.37 6.82 25.00
CA HIS A 301 30.78 7.03 25.32
C HIS A 301 31.32 8.44 24.98
N GLU A 302 30.45 9.35 24.54
CA GLU A 302 30.72 10.79 24.37
C GLU A 302 29.80 11.59 25.30
#